data_AF-A0A3N0D5Q4-F1
#
_entry.id   AF-A0A3N0D5Q4-F1
#
_cell.length_a   1.000
_cell.length_b   1.000
_cell.length_c   1.000
_cell.angle_alpha   90.00
_cell.angle_beta   90.00
_cell.angle_gamma   90.00
#
_symmetry.space_group_name_H-M   'P 1'
#
loop_
_entity.id
_entity.type
_entity.pdbx_description
1 polymer ?
#
loop_
_entity_poly.entity_id
_entity_poly.type
_entity_poly.pdbx_seq_one_letter_code
_entity_poly.pdbx_strand_id
1 'polypeptide(L)'
;MTIDPVSAETPVCSAKGCRATAVWVLAWNNPKLHAPERRKTWLACEEHREHLSAFLGVRGFLKDVVTLAEWESPPPGEGPGSAADR
;
A
#
# COMPACT_ATOMS: atom_id res chain seq x y z
N MET A 1 -22.13 -24.28 -1.52
CA MET A 1 -20.76 -23.73 -1.46
C MET A 1 -20.86 -22.32 -0.93
N THR A 2 -20.66 -22.14 0.37
CA THR A 2 -20.68 -20.83 1.04
C THR A 2 -19.49 -20.03 0.55
N ILE A 3 -19.75 -18.85 0.01
CA ILE A 3 -18.71 -17.85 -0.26
C ILE A 3 -18.33 -17.31 1.11
N ASP A 4 -17.15 -17.67 1.61
CA ASP A 4 -16.55 -16.96 2.74
C ASP A 4 -16.45 -15.48 2.33
N PRO A 5 -17.13 -14.55 3.05
CA PRO A 5 -16.89 -13.14 2.80
C PRO A 5 -15.42 -12.92 3.10
N VAL A 6 -14.68 -12.39 2.13
CA VAL A 6 -13.26 -12.03 2.25
C VAL A 6 -13.09 -11.38 3.62
N SER A 7 -12.50 -12.11 4.56
CA SER A 7 -12.23 -11.57 5.88
C SER A 7 -11.34 -10.37 5.65
N ALA A 8 -11.80 -9.19 6.07
CA ALA A 8 -11.00 -7.99 6.05
C ALA A 8 -9.86 -8.17 7.06
N GLU A 9 -8.80 -8.86 6.64
CA GLU A 9 -7.61 -9.06 7.43
C GLU A 9 -6.98 -7.69 7.65
N THR A 10 -6.84 -7.32 8.93
CA THR A 10 -6.21 -6.05 9.31
C THR A 10 -4.81 -5.98 8.68
N PRO A 11 -4.52 -4.96 7.84
CA PRO A 11 -3.26 -4.89 7.13
C PRO A 11 -2.08 -4.85 8.10
N VAL A 12 -1.04 -5.64 7.80
CA VAL A 12 0.11 -5.85 8.69
C VAL A 12 1.35 -5.14 8.17
N CYS A 13 2.15 -4.59 9.09
CA CYS A 13 3.42 -3.96 8.76
C CYS A 13 4.38 -4.92 8.04
N SER A 14 5.04 -4.42 6.98
CA SER A 14 6.02 -5.15 6.17
C SER A 14 7.40 -5.25 6.81
N ALA A 15 7.64 -4.58 7.93
CA ALA A 15 8.90 -4.70 8.66
C ALA A 15 9.10 -6.14 9.13
N LYS A 16 10.30 -6.69 8.95
CA LYS A 16 10.60 -8.08 9.25
C LYS A 16 10.29 -8.40 10.72
N GLY A 17 9.39 -9.36 10.94
CA GLY A 17 8.99 -9.80 12.28
C GLY A 17 7.97 -8.89 12.98
N CYS A 18 7.61 -7.76 12.39
CA CYS A 18 6.55 -6.91 12.91
C CYS A 18 5.19 -7.51 12.59
N ARG A 19 4.25 -7.43 13.55
CA ARG A 19 2.86 -7.85 13.39
C ARG A 19 1.85 -6.75 13.72
N ALA A 20 2.34 -5.53 13.94
CA ALA A 20 1.49 -4.38 14.22
C ALA A 20 0.64 -4.02 12.99
N THR A 21 -0.54 -3.47 13.26
CA THR A 21 -1.41 -2.90 12.23
C THR A 21 -0.69 -1.80 11.47
N ALA A 22 -0.73 -1.89 10.15
CA ALA A 22 -0.22 -0.84 9.29
C ALA A 22 -1.24 0.29 9.15
N VAL A 23 -0.73 1.52 9.17
CA VAL A 23 -1.49 2.75 8.98
C VAL A 23 -0.85 3.66 7.92
N TRP A 24 0.25 3.21 7.31
CA TRP A 24 1.00 3.90 6.27
C TRP A 24 1.26 2.98 5.07
N VAL A 25 1.33 3.58 3.89
CA VAL A 25 1.73 2.96 2.63
C VAL A 25 2.95 3.69 2.07
N LEU A 26 4.01 2.95 1.81
CA LEU A 26 5.22 3.45 1.18
C LEU A 26 5.27 2.93 -0.26
N ALA A 27 5.06 3.83 -1.22
CA ALA A 27 5.22 3.52 -2.64
C ALA A 27 6.70 3.62 -3.04
N TRP A 28 7.22 2.60 -3.72
CA TRP A 28 8.63 2.54 -4.08
C TRP A 28 8.87 1.90 -5.45
N ASN A 29 10.00 2.23 -6.07
CA ASN A 29 10.45 1.69 -7.34
C ASN A 29 11.97 1.47 -7.32
N ASN A 30 12.41 0.26 -7.68
CA ASN A 30 13.83 -0.01 -7.95
C ASN A 30 14.07 0.07 -9.46
N PRO A 31 14.67 1.16 -9.97
CA PRO A 31 14.82 1.39 -11.41
C PRO A 31 15.75 0.38 -12.09
N LYS A 32 16.54 -0.40 -11.33
CA LYS A 32 17.37 -1.48 -11.87
C LYS A 32 16.54 -2.71 -12.26
N LEU A 33 15.35 -2.88 -11.69
CA LEU A 33 14.52 -4.08 -11.84
C LEU A 33 13.12 -3.79 -12.40
N HIS A 34 12.65 -2.55 -12.31
CA HIS A 34 11.28 -2.17 -12.61
C HIS A 34 11.26 -0.98 -13.56
N ALA A 35 10.32 -1.00 -14.52
CA ALA A 35 10.03 0.17 -15.35
C ALA A 35 9.66 1.39 -14.47
N PRO A 36 9.91 2.63 -14.92
CA PRO A 36 9.68 3.85 -14.12
C PRO A 36 8.25 4.00 -13.59
N GLU A 37 7.27 3.47 -14.31
CA GLU A 37 5.84 3.55 -14.01
C GLU A 37 5.43 2.51 -12.96
N ARG A 38 6.19 1.41 -12.83
CA ARG A 38 5.85 0.30 -11.94
C ARG A 38 6.23 0.61 -10.50
N ARG A 39 5.24 0.78 -9.63
CA ARG A 39 5.45 0.99 -8.19
C ARG A 39 5.04 -0.23 -7.41
N LYS A 40 5.85 -0.59 -6.42
CA LYS A 40 5.49 -1.55 -5.38
C LYS A 40 5.10 -0.78 -4.12
N THR A 41 4.36 -1.44 -3.23
CA THR A 41 3.94 -0.89 -1.95
C THR A 41 4.50 -1.73 -0.80
N TRP A 42 4.91 -1.05 0.26
CA TRP A 42 5.13 -1.64 1.58
C TRP A 42 4.19 -0.99 2.59
N LEU A 43 3.67 -1.76 3.52
CA LEU A 43 2.80 -1.29 4.58
C LEU A 43 3.63 -1.03 5.85
N ALA A 44 3.33 0.01 6.60
CA ALA A 44 4.04 0.34 7.82
C ALA A 44 3.10 0.73 8.97
N CYS A 45 3.43 0.27 10.18
CA CYS A 45 2.88 0.85 11.41
C CYS A 45 3.60 2.17 11.73
N GLU A 46 3.07 2.92 12.71
CA GLU A 46 3.67 4.19 13.16
C GLU A 46 5.16 4.05 13.52
N GLU A 47 5.53 3.01 14.24
CA GLU A 47 6.91 2.78 14.70
C GLU A 47 7.90 2.56 13.55
N HIS A 48 7.47 1.86 12.49
CA HIS A 48 8.37 1.41 11.43
C HIS A 48 8.35 2.29 10.17
N ARG A 49 7.44 3.28 10.10
CA ARG A 49 7.33 4.20 8.95
C ARG A 49 8.68 4.84 8.61
N GLU A 50 9.29 5.51 9.59
CA GLU A 50 10.54 6.24 9.39
C GLU A 50 11.70 5.32 8.99
N HIS A 51 11.81 4.15 9.61
CA HIS A 51 12.86 3.18 9.28
C HIS A 51 12.76 2.72 7.82
N LEU A 52 11.57 2.30 7.38
CA LEU A 52 11.37 1.80 6.02
C LEU A 52 11.54 2.92 4.98
N SER A 53 11.07 4.13 5.28
CA SER A 53 11.27 5.31 4.45
C SER A 53 12.76 5.63 4.30
N ALA A 54 13.54 5.65 5.38
CA ALA A 54 14.97 5.87 5.33
C ALA A 54 15.71 4.80 4.51
N PHE A 55 15.34 3.53 4.69
CA PHE A 55 15.93 2.41 3.94
C PHE A 55 15.75 2.56 2.42
N LEU A 56 14.54 2.95 1.99
CA LEU A 56 14.20 3.19 0.58
C LEU A 56 14.80 4.50 0.07
N GLY A 57 14.83 5.54 0.91
CA GLY A 57 15.32 6.88 0.60
C GLY A 57 16.82 6.91 0.28
N VAL A 58 17.65 6.26 1.10
CA VAL A 58 19.11 6.17 0.87
C VAL A 58 19.44 5.52 -0.48
N ARG A 59 18.55 4.68 -1.02
CA ARG A 59 18.72 4.00 -2.31
C ARG A 59 18.04 4.74 -3.47
N GLY A 60 17.35 5.85 -3.20
CA GLY A 60 16.56 6.59 -4.19
C GLY A 60 15.32 5.83 -4.68
N PHE A 61 14.85 4.85 -3.92
CA PHE A 61 13.72 4.00 -4.32
C PHE A 61 12.37 4.52 -3.83
N LEU A 62 12.36 5.31 -2.75
CA LEU A 62 11.13 5.87 -2.19
C LEU A 62 10.49 6.83 -3.18
N LYS A 63 9.19 6.69 -3.39
CA LYS A 63 8.42 7.56 -4.30
C LYS A 63 7.33 8.34 -3.60
N ASP A 64 6.64 7.73 -2.65
CA ASP A 64 5.58 8.39 -1.90
C ASP A 64 5.37 7.71 -0.54
N VAL A 65 4.81 8.45 0.41
CA VAL A 65 4.39 7.97 1.72
C VAL A 65 3.05 8.61 2.05
N VAL A 66 2.00 7.80 2.08
CA VAL A 66 0.63 8.23 2.39
C VAL A 66 0.07 7.38 3.53
N THR A 67 -0.97 7.86 4.20
CA THR A 67 -1.69 7.02 5.16
C THR A 67 -2.41 5.90 4.41
N LEU A 68 -2.64 4.79 5.09
CA LEU A 68 -3.41 3.69 4.54
C LEU A 68 -4.84 4.12 4.19
N ALA A 69 -5.46 4.97 5.03
CA ALA A 69 -6.79 5.50 4.77
C ALA A 69 -6.86 6.32 3.46
N GLU A 70 -5.85 7.15 3.19
CA GLU A 70 -5.75 7.90 1.92
C GLU A 70 -5.56 6.97 0.73
N TRP A 71 -4.77 5.91 0.88
CA TRP A 71 -4.53 4.93 -0.18
C TRP A 71 -5.76 4.08 -0.52
N GLU A 72 -6.55 3.71 0.49
CA GLU A 72 -7.78 2.92 0.33
C GLU A 72 -8.97 3.75 -0.15
N SER A 73 -8.92 5.07 0.05
CA SER A 73 -9.99 5.96 -0.38
C SER A 73 -10.07 5.98 -1.91
N PRO A 74 -11.23 5.66 -2.52
CA PRO A 74 -11.43 5.88 -3.94
C PRO A 74 -11.32 7.39 -4.22
N PRO A 75 -10.82 7.80 -5.40
CA PRO A 75 -10.82 9.21 -5.77
C PRO A 75 -12.26 9.75 -5.71
N PRO A 76 -12.48 10.96 -5.17
CA PRO A 76 -13.81 11.54 -5.13
C PRO A 76 -14.32 11.75 -6.56
N GLY A 77 -15.24 10.89 -7.01
CA GLY A 77 -15.83 10.95 -8.34
C GLY A 77 -16.13 9.61 -9.03
N GLU A 78 -15.56 8.49 -8.56
CA GLU A 78 -15.91 7.16 -9.09
C GLU A 78 -17.12 6.60 -8.33
N GLY A 79 -18.32 6.99 -8.74
CA GLY A 79 -19.54 6.27 -8.35
C GLY A 79 -19.50 4.84 -8.91
N PRO A 80 -20.28 3.89 -8.37
CA PRO A 80 -20.41 2.58 -8.99
C PRO A 80 -21.04 2.76 -10.38
N GLY A 81 -20.20 2.74 -11.41
CA GLY A 81 -20.62 2.68 -12.81
C GLY A 81 -21.41 1.39 -13.02
N SER A 82 -22.73 1.50 -12.89
CA SER A 82 -23.66 0.51 -13.40
C SER A 82 -23.50 0.44 -14.92
N ALA A 83 -23.08 -0.72 -15.41
CA ALA A 83 -23.43 -1.21 -16.74
C ALA A 83 -23.95 -2.64 -16.54
N ALA A 84 -25.18 -2.77 -16.06
CA ALA A 84 -26.26 -3.23 -16.94
C ALA A 84 -26.09 -2.73 -18.38
N ASP A 85 -25.71 -3.62 -19.29
CA ASP A 85 -26.43 -3.82 -20.56
C ASP A 85 -25.84 -5.02 -21.34
N ARG A 86 -26.65 -6.10 -21.34
CA ARG A 86 -26.74 -7.27 -22.24
C ARG A 86 -25.59 -8.27 -22.35
#